data_AF-A0A6L7MR78-F1
#
_entry.id   AF-A0A6L7MR78-F1
#
_cell.length_a   1.000
_cell.length_b   1.000
_cell.length_c   1.000
_cell.angle_alpha   90.00
_cell.angle_beta   90.00
_cell.angle_gamma   90.00
#
_symmetry.space_group_name_H-M   'P 1'
#
loop_
_entity.id
_entity.type
_entity.pdbx_description
1 polymer ?
#
loop_
_entity_poly.entity_id
_entity_poly.type
_entity_poly.pdbx_seq_one_letter_code
_entity_poly.pdbx_strand_id
1 'polypeptide(L)'
;MSLRSGEAARRTRTVFEAVVALVGEGATQFRPGDIATHLRDAEHPIGAWEIRGEFTKLERMELIEVDPELAVWHLVDGASFSIEEARKLA
;
A
#
# COMPACT_ATOMS: atom_id res chain seq x y z
N MET A 1 -10.95 -1.80 23.61
CA MET A 1 -10.18 -2.33 22.47
C MET A 1 -10.90 -1.91 21.19
N SER A 2 -10.36 -0.93 20.46
CA SER A 2 -11.11 -0.23 19.39
C SER A 2 -11.13 -1.05 18.10
N LEU A 3 -12.32 -1.51 17.67
CA LEU A 3 -12.55 -2.26 16.43
C LEU A 3 -12.02 -1.52 15.17
N ARG A 4 -11.89 -0.19 15.24
CA ARG A 4 -11.42 0.67 14.13
C ARG A 4 -9.94 0.49 13.80
N SER A 5 -9.08 0.22 14.80
CA SER A 5 -7.64 0.02 14.57
C SER A 5 -7.33 -1.27 13.80
N GLY A 6 -8.14 -2.31 14.02
CA GLY A 6 -8.01 -3.58 13.29
C GLY A 6 -8.43 -3.50 11.82
N GLU A 7 -9.40 -2.65 11.49
CA GLU A 7 -9.86 -2.46 10.11
C GLU A 7 -8.90 -1.60 9.29
N ALA A 8 -8.35 -0.56 9.89
CA ALA A 8 -7.30 0.26 9.28
C ALA A 8 -6.08 -0.59 8.90
N ALA A 9 -5.59 -1.44 9.81
CA ALA A 9 -4.46 -2.33 9.54
C ALA A 9 -4.75 -3.35 8.43
N ARG A 10 -6.01 -3.83 8.30
CA ARG A 10 -6.40 -4.71 7.20
C ARG A 10 -6.34 -4.01 5.85
N ARG A 11 -6.82 -2.76 5.76
CA ARG A 11 -6.78 -1.99 4.50
C ARG A 11 -5.34 -1.71 4.06
N THR A 12 -4.48 -1.26 4.98
CA THR A 12 -3.06 -1.03 4.68
C THR A 12 -2.39 -2.30 4.17
N ARG A 13 -2.71 -3.45 4.81
CA ARG A 13 -2.23 -4.76 4.36
C ARG A 13 -2.69 -5.10 2.94
N THR A 14 -3.98 -4.94 2.64
CA THR A 14 -4.52 -5.21 1.29
C THR A 14 -3.85 -4.35 0.22
N VAL A 15 -3.60 -3.07 0.51
CA VAL A 15 -2.86 -2.19 -0.41
C VAL A 15 -1.42 -2.65 -0.59
N PHE A 16 -0.74 -3.07 0.48
CA PHE A 16 0.62 -3.61 0.37
C PHE A 16 0.68 -4.92 -0.43
N GLU A 17 -0.25 -5.84 -0.21
CA GLU A 17 -0.33 -7.10 -0.97
C GLU A 17 -0.54 -6.83 -2.47
N ALA A 18 -1.36 -5.84 -2.83
CA ALA A 18 -1.52 -5.40 -4.22
C ALA A 18 -0.25 -4.77 -4.81
N VAL A 19 0.50 -3.99 -4.02
CA VAL A 19 1.81 -3.47 -4.45
C VAL A 19 2.77 -4.62 -4.73
N VAL A 20 2.89 -5.58 -3.83
CA VAL A 20 3.77 -6.75 -4.00
C VAL A 20 3.38 -7.58 -5.22
N ALA A 21 2.07 -7.78 -5.45
CA ALA A 21 1.58 -8.46 -6.64
C ALA A 21 2.00 -7.75 -7.93
N LEU A 22 1.76 -6.44 -8.01
CA LEU A 22 2.10 -5.64 -9.19
C LEU A 22 3.61 -5.63 -9.47
N VAL A 23 4.44 -5.54 -8.42
CA VAL A 23 5.90 -5.64 -8.56
C VAL A 23 6.33 -7.05 -8.98
N GLY A 24 5.68 -8.09 -8.45
CA GLY A 24 5.89 -9.48 -8.86
C GLY A 24 5.53 -9.75 -10.32
N GLU A 25 4.61 -8.96 -10.90
CA GLU A 25 4.26 -8.96 -12.33
C GLU A 25 5.26 -8.18 -13.20
N GLY A 26 6.28 -7.57 -12.59
CA GLY A 26 7.37 -6.87 -13.27
C GLY A 26 7.29 -5.34 -13.23
N ALA A 27 6.34 -4.77 -12.50
CA ALA A 27 6.32 -3.32 -12.30
C ALA A 27 7.50 -2.88 -11.43
N THR A 28 8.32 -1.96 -11.93
CA THR A 28 9.43 -1.38 -11.16
C THR A 28 9.03 -0.10 -10.42
N GLN A 29 7.88 0.48 -10.79
CA GLN A 29 7.33 1.69 -10.19
C GLN A 29 5.80 1.66 -10.31
N PHE A 30 5.10 2.32 -9.40
CA PHE A 30 3.64 2.33 -9.38
C PHE A 30 3.07 3.63 -8.82
N ARG A 31 1.83 3.92 -9.17
CA ARG A 31 1.03 5.03 -8.67
C ARG A 31 -0.21 4.51 -7.94
N PRO A 32 -0.86 5.32 -7.09
CA PRO A 32 -2.14 4.93 -6.47
C PRO A 32 -3.21 4.50 -7.48
N GLY A 33 -3.20 5.07 -8.69
CA GLY A 33 -4.11 4.69 -9.77
C GLY A 33 -3.85 3.29 -10.37
N ASP A 34 -2.59 2.85 -10.39
CA ASP A 34 -2.21 1.52 -10.88
C ASP A 34 -2.70 0.47 -9.88
N ILE A 35 -2.48 0.72 -8.58
CA ILE A 35 -2.98 -0.13 -7.50
C ILE A 35 -4.52 -0.15 -7.48
N ALA A 36 -5.17 0.99 -7.68
CA ALA A 36 -6.64 1.05 -7.76
C ALA A 36 -7.20 0.23 -8.92
N THR A 37 -6.48 0.20 -10.05
CA THR A 37 -6.85 -0.63 -11.21
C THR A 37 -6.67 -2.10 -10.91
N HIS A 38 -5.50 -2.50 -10.40
CA HIS A 38 -5.23 -3.89 -10.01
C HIS A 38 -6.26 -4.42 -9.00
N LEU A 39 -6.58 -3.64 -7.96
CA LEU A 39 -7.59 -4.00 -6.96
C LEU A 39 -9.01 -4.08 -7.52
N ARG A 40 -9.35 -3.24 -8.51
CA ARG A 40 -10.65 -3.32 -9.20
C ARG A 40 -10.77 -4.60 -10.01
N ASP A 41 -9.71 -4.97 -10.72
CA ASP A 41 -9.67 -6.19 -11.54
C ASP A 41 -9.73 -7.46 -10.67
N ALA A 42 -9.25 -7.37 -9.42
CA ALA A 42 -9.37 -8.42 -8.39
C ALA A 42 -10.70 -8.38 -7.60
N GLU A 43 -11.73 -7.66 -8.08
CA GLU A 43 -13.05 -7.51 -7.43
C GLU A 43 -13.01 -6.92 -5.99
N HIS A 44 -11.94 -6.19 -5.64
CA HIS A 44 -11.76 -5.58 -4.33
C HIS A 44 -11.48 -4.06 -4.42
N PRO A 45 -12.42 -3.26 -4.99
CA PRO A 45 -12.13 -1.87 -5.35
C PRO A 45 -11.84 -1.00 -4.13
N ILE A 46 -10.71 -0.30 -4.18
CA ILE A 46 -10.34 0.79 -3.26
C ILE A 46 -10.04 2.04 -4.09
N GLY A 47 -10.53 3.21 -3.66
CA GLY A 47 -10.32 4.46 -4.38
C GLY A 47 -8.84 4.90 -4.37
N ALA A 48 -8.37 5.52 -5.45
CA ALA A 48 -6.99 6.03 -5.53
C ALA A 48 -6.65 7.03 -4.42
N TRP A 49 -7.62 7.83 -3.96
CA TRP A 49 -7.44 8.73 -2.80
C TRP A 49 -7.28 7.99 -1.48
N GLU A 50 -8.01 6.89 -1.28
CA GLU A 50 -7.85 6.05 -0.09
C GLU A 50 -6.49 5.35 -0.12
N ILE A 51 -6.08 4.81 -1.27
CA ILE A 51 -4.76 4.21 -1.48
C ILE A 51 -3.65 5.23 -1.22
N ARG A 52 -3.79 6.48 -1.67
CA ARG A 52 -2.82 7.55 -1.37
C ARG A 52 -2.65 7.74 0.14
N GLY A 53 -3.73 7.63 0.92
CA GLY A 53 -3.67 7.67 2.38
C GLY A 53 -2.96 6.45 2.99
N GLU A 54 -3.16 5.26 2.41
CA GLU A 54 -2.44 4.06 2.83
C GLU A 54 -0.94 4.11 2.46
N PHE A 55 -0.58 4.72 1.34
CA PHE A 55 0.82 4.93 0.95
C PHE A 55 1.58 5.74 2.00
N THR A 56 0.97 6.80 2.56
CA THR A 56 1.58 7.54 3.68
C THR A 56 1.93 6.64 4.87
N LYS A 57 1.14 5.59 5.14
CA LYS A 57 1.45 4.64 6.22
C LYS A 57 2.55 3.69 5.81
N LEU A 58 2.51 3.16 4.58
CA LEU A 58 3.54 2.28 4.04
C LEU A 58 4.91 2.97 3.95
N GLU A 59 4.94 4.26 3.59
CA GLU A 59 6.15 5.10 3.60
C GLU A 59 6.70 5.23 5.04
N ARG A 60 5.84 5.47 6.03
CA ARG A 60 6.24 5.52 7.46
C ARG A 60 6.71 4.18 8.02
N MET A 61 6.32 3.09 7.38
CA MET A 61 6.79 1.73 7.69
C MET A 61 8.02 1.34 6.88
N GLU A 62 8.57 2.26 6.05
CA GLU A 62 9.73 2.01 5.19
C GLU A 62 9.52 0.83 4.23
N LEU A 63 8.26 0.59 3.83
CA LEU A 63 7.89 -0.49 2.91
C LEU A 63 7.88 -0.05 1.46
N ILE A 64 7.61 1.23 1.22
CA ILE A 64 7.65 1.86 -0.10
C ILE A 64 8.32 3.22 0.02
N GLU A 65 8.91 3.69 -1.07
CA GLU A 65 9.53 5.01 -1.16
C GLU A 65 8.95 5.77 -2.35
N VAL A 66 8.78 7.09 -2.19
CA VAL A 66 8.33 7.97 -3.26
C VAL A 66 9.54 8.58 -3.98
N ASP A 67 9.52 8.53 -5.31
CA ASP A 67 10.29 9.45 -6.14
C ASP A 67 9.49 10.76 -6.27
N PRO A 68 9.92 11.86 -5.63
CA PRO A 68 9.17 13.11 -5.62
C PRO A 68 9.23 13.85 -6.96
N GLU A 69 10.21 13.56 -7.83
CA GLU A 69 10.34 14.19 -9.14
C GLU A 69 9.32 13.59 -10.12
N LEU A 70 9.14 12.28 -10.05
CA LEU A 70 8.27 11.53 -10.96
C LEU A 70 6.86 11.25 -10.40
N ALA A 71 6.66 11.50 -9.10
CA ALA A 71 5.44 11.18 -8.37
C ALA A 71 5.03 9.70 -8.55
N VAL A 72 6.02 8.81 -8.45
CA VAL A 72 5.86 7.35 -8.47
C VAL A 72 6.43 6.76 -7.19
N TRP A 73 5.98 5.57 -6.84
CA TRP A 73 6.47 4.81 -5.70
C TRP A 73 7.21 3.56 -6.18
N HIS A 74 8.17 3.15 -5.35
CA HIS A 74 8.92 1.91 -5.50
C HIS A 74 8.74 1.07 -4.23
N LEU A 75 8.78 -0.25 -4.39
CA LEU A 75 8.82 -1.17 -3.26
C LEU A 75 10.27 -1.21 -2.73
N VAL A 76 10.44 -1.07 -1.41
CA VAL A 76 11.75 -1.20 -0.78
C VAL A 76 12.19 -2.67 -0.83
N ASP A 77 13.46 -2.91 -1.17
CA ASP A 77 13.99 -4.28 -1.25
C ASP A 77 13.92 -4.98 0.12
N GLY A 78 13.46 -6.24 0.11
CA GLY A 78 13.22 -7.01 1.34
C GLY A 78 12.05 -6.54 2.20
N ALA A 79 11.22 -5.59 1.75
CA ALA A 79 10.08 -5.10 2.50
C ALA A 79 9.09 -6.23 2.88
N SER A 80 8.67 -6.25 4.15
CA SER A 80 7.67 -7.20 4.65
C SER A 80 6.69 -6.53 5.61
N PHE A 81 5.40 -6.77 5.43
CA PHE A 81 4.37 -6.07 6.21
C PHE A 81 4.19 -6.67 7.62
N SER A 82 4.25 -5.81 8.63
CA SER A 82 3.92 -6.15 10.02
C SER A 82 2.59 -5.54 10.46
N ILE A 83 1.65 -6.40 10.89
CA ILE A 83 0.37 -5.97 11.46
C ILE A 83 0.58 -5.17 12.76
N GLU A 84 1.61 -5.49 13.53
CA GLU A 84 1.90 -4.80 14.79
C GLU A 84 2.32 -3.35 14.54
N GLU A 85 3.19 -3.13 13.56
CA GLU A 85 3.65 -1.79 13.16
C GLU A 85 2.50 -0.97 12.57
N ALA A 86 1.69 -1.58 11.68
CA ALA A 86 0.53 -0.91 11.10
C ALA A 86 -0.49 -0.43 12.16
N ARG A 87 -0.69 -1.20 13.23
CA ARG A 87 -1.59 -0.80 14.35
C ARG A 87 -1.08 0.41 15.13
N LYS A 88 0.23 0.65 15.18
CA LYS A 88 0.83 1.81 15.86
C LYS A 88 0.60 3.12 15.08
N LEU A 89 0.27 3.01 13.79
CA LEU A 89 0.06 4.13 12.87
C LEU A 89 -1.42 4.47 12.61
N ALA A 90 -2.34 3.71 13.24
CA ALA A 90 -3.81 3.84 13.09
C ALA A 90 -4.43 4.65 14.23
#